data_AF-A0AAN7TE24-F1
#
_entry.id   AF-A0AAN7TE24-F1
#
_cell.length_a   1.000
_cell.length_b   1.000
_cell.length_c   1.000
_cell.angle_alpha   90.00
_cell.angle_beta   90.00
_cell.angle_gamma   90.00
#
_symmetry.space_group_name_H-M   'P 1'
#
loop_
_entity.id
_entity.type
_entity.pdbx_description
1 polymer ?
#
loop_
_entity_poly.entity_id
_entity_poly.type
_entity_poly.pdbx_seq_one_letter_code
_entity_poly.pdbx_strand_id
1 'polypeptide(L)'
;MVASSMPQTSTGRPASGCSSAVDSAISTSGSEEDLIIDIAPQGDIVLIIEHEFATSSKHTATFRVSSSIRENSKYFDRLLQPGRFGEGEGISAQHARLREQYKSMADVPAEELPIVRVQDVGRISTIKSLSSLCTDFLDILHGRELQQPPPPVANLANLAIVADRFDALDAVRSYVRRKKIMRAIDGKTTAKADNALSEERARQRLLVAAMLDDERWMEKYSARLIMKGWVGREVEVTEPLWWDLPSRLEEELAHRRDCILETVQSLQTFFLAQYTSRERQCKLGYDSSPQCDSFQLGEMVRFFSKVGMLRLQGGIFASCELPEPFTGDIAILLDKLRQAPEYQIDRFHNHCGIRTKILPLLDLLSEAILHVGTCAECWANDRENYAWMDAKRPILWRRGAFNLRTQDHRKRHACIKDMCTATERDWS
;
A
#
# COMPACT_ATOMS: atom_id res chain seq x y z
N MET A 1 -30.32 -51.14 -28.96
CA MET A 1 -31.76 -51.44 -28.93
C MET A 1 -32.46 -50.49 -27.99
N VAL A 2 -33.36 -49.70 -28.57
CA VAL A 2 -34.62 -49.15 -28.03
C VAL A 2 -34.59 -48.12 -26.87
N ALA A 3 -35.26 -47.02 -27.18
CA ALA A 3 -35.50 -45.79 -26.44
C ALA A 3 -36.67 -45.86 -25.43
N SER A 4 -36.89 -44.71 -24.78
CA SER A 4 -38.18 -44.21 -24.20
C SER A 4 -38.57 -44.81 -22.83
N SER A 5 -39.19 -44.13 -21.87
CA SER A 5 -39.88 -42.82 -21.76
C SER A 5 -40.21 -42.56 -20.27
N MET A 6 -40.48 -41.30 -19.88
CA MET A 6 -41.03 -40.90 -18.57
C MET A 6 -42.46 -41.46 -18.31
N PRO A 7 -43.02 -41.35 -17.08
CA PRO A 7 -43.77 -40.13 -16.69
C PRO A 7 -43.68 -39.73 -15.19
N GLN A 8 -44.10 -38.49 -14.94
CA GLN A 8 -44.29 -37.83 -13.64
C GLN A 8 -45.45 -38.43 -12.84
N THR A 9 -45.39 -38.39 -11.49
CA THR A 9 -46.56 -38.10 -10.65
C THR A 9 -46.17 -37.50 -9.29
N SER A 10 -46.99 -36.54 -8.89
CA SER A 10 -46.96 -35.72 -7.69
C SER A 10 -47.77 -36.31 -6.54
N THR A 11 -47.25 -36.25 -5.32
CA THR A 11 -47.97 -36.16 -4.02
C THR A 11 -46.97 -35.56 -3.02
N GLY A 12 -47.24 -34.65 -2.09
CA GLY A 12 -48.49 -34.13 -1.54
C GLY A 12 -48.42 -34.06 0.00
N ARG A 13 -47.59 -33.15 0.56
CA ARG A 13 -47.72 -32.40 1.86
C ARG A 13 -47.96 -33.18 3.19
N PRO A 14 -48.03 -32.53 4.37
CA PRO A 14 -47.07 -31.61 5.03
C PRO A 14 -46.90 -31.94 6.55
N ALA A 15 -45.94 -31.33 7.25
CA ALA A 15 -46.07 -31.13 8.71
C ALA A 15 -45.22 -29.96 9.21
N SER A 16 -45.91 -28.98 9.82
CA SER A 16 -45.55 -28.19 11.01
C SER A 16 -44.09 -27.77 11.24
N GLY A 17 -43.72 -26.51 11.44
CA GLY A 17 -44.49 -25.38 11.95
C GLY A 17 -43.64 -24.69 13.02
N CYS A 18 -43.32 -23.43 12.81
CA CYS A 18 -43.11 -22.44 13.89
C CYS A 18 -43.26 -21.03 13.30
N SER A 19 -44.48 -20.50 13.47
CA SER A 19 -44.82 -19.08 13.63
C SER A 19 -44.05 -18.55 14.87
N SER A 20 -43.79 -17.28 15.16
CA SER A 20 -44.14 -15.91 14.74
C SER A 20 -43.04 -15.06 15.41
N ALA A 21 -42.60 -13.90 14.93
CA ALA A 21 -43.38 -12.67 14.96
C ALA A 21 -42.64 -11.63 14.10
N VAL A 22 -43.36 -11.10 13.12
CA VAL A 22 -42.97 -9.92 12.36
C VAL A 22 -43.70 -8.76 13.03
N ASP A 23 -43.07 -8.17 14.02
CA ASP A 23 -43.51 -6.88 14.56
C ASP A 23 -42.87 -5.76 13.74
N SER A 24 -43.68 -5.25 12.82
CA SER A 24 -43.92 -3.83 12.59
C SER A 24 -43.00 -2.87 13.35
N ALA A 25 -41.86 -2.53 12.75
CA ALA A 25 -41.20 -1.26 12.99
C ALA A 25 -41.31 -0.44 11.71
N ILE A 26 -42.29 0.46 11.72
CA ILE A 26 -42.43 1.57 10.79
C ILE A 26 -41.09 2.33 10.84
N SER A 27 -40.26 2.10 9.83
CA SER A 27 -39.03 2.85 9.60
C SER A 27 -39.43 4.29 9.32
N THR A 28 -39.29 5.12 10.34
CA THR A 28 -39.35 6.57 10.25
C THR A 28 -38.19 7.00 9.37
N SER A 29 -38.46 7.20 8.08
CA SER A 29 -37.58 7.94 7.17
C SER A 29 -37.65 9.42 7.56
N GLY A 30 -37.06 9.76 8.71
CA GLY A 30 -36.71 11.12 9.08
C GLY A 30 -35.34 11.42 8.49
N SER A 31 -35.27 12.43 7.64
CA SER A 31 -34.05 13.02 7.10
C SER A 31 -33.08 13.39 8.23
N GLU A 32 -32.00 12.62 8.39
CA GLU A 32 -30.85 12.98 9.25
C GLU A 32 -30.05 14.19 8.69
N GLU A 33 -30.48 14.80 7.59
CA GLU A 33 -29.73 15.80 6.81
C GLU A 33 -29.74 17.23 7.39
N ASP A 34 -30.55 17.52 8.43
CA ASP A 34 -30.68 18.88 8.99
C ASP A 34 -30.11 19.05 10.42
N LEU A 35 -29.48 18.03 11.00
CA LEU A 35 -28.91 18.13 12.35
C LEU A 35 -27.54 18.83 12.31
N ILE A 36 -27.47 20.02 12.92
CA ILE A 36 -26.20 20.74 13.14
C ILE A 36 -25.44 20.06 14.28
N ILE A 37 -24.23 19.57 13.99
CA ILE A 37 -23.36 18.93 14.97
C ILE A 37 -22.48 19.97 15.66
N ASP A 38 -22.63 20.13 16.97
CA ASP A 38 -21.85 21.09 17.75
C ASP A 38 -20.46 20.55 18.12
N ILE A 39 -19.46 20.83 17.27
CA ILE A 39 -18.05 20.57 17.58
C ILE A 39 -17.52 21.62 18.55
N ALA A 40 -17.95 22.86 18.47
CA ALA A 40 -17.64 23.89 19.45
C ALA A 40 -18.93 24.64 19.81
N PRO A 41 -19.50 24.45 21.02
CA PRO A 41 -20.72 25.15 21.43
C PRO A 41 -20.59 26.68 21.39
N GLN A 42 -19.39 27.19 21.65
CA GLN A 42 -19.02 28.61 21.52
C GLN A 42 -18.53 28.99 20.12
N GLY A 43 -18.76 28.12 19.13
CA GLY A 43 -18.31 28.31 17.75
C GLY A 43 -18.96 29.51 17.09
N ASP A 44 -18.19 30.17 16.24
CA ASP A 44 -18.51 31.41 15.55
C ASP A 44 -18.74 31.22 14.04
N ILE A 45 -18.68 29.98 13.55
CA ILE A 45 -18.86 29.63 12.13
C ILE A 45 -19.64 28.31 12.01
N VAL A 46 -20.48 28.22 10.97
CA VAL A 46 -21.11 26.97 10.53
C VAL A 46 -20.41 26.46 9.27
N LEU A 47 -19.88 25.24 9.33
CA LEU A 47 -19.30 24.54 8.19
C LEU A 47 -20.31 23.55 7.61
N ILE A 48 -20.58 23.67 6.32
CA ILE A 48 -21.36 22.69 5.57
C ILE A 48 -20.38 21.94 4.67
N ILE A 49 -20.24 20.64 4.90
CA ILE A 49 -19.34 19.77 4.14
C ILE A 49 -20.20 18.87 3.25
N GLU A 50 -19.98 18.99 1.94
CA GLU A 50 -20.68 18.23 0.91
C GLU A 50 -19.67 17.32 0.19
N HIS A 51 -19.97 16.03 0.06
CA HIS A 51 -19.15 15.10 -0.71
C HIS A 51 -20.01 14.14 -1.52
N GLU A 52 -19.63 13.93 -2.77
CA GLU A 52 -20.28 13.00 -3.69
C GLU A 52 -19.46 11.73 -3.76
N PHE A 53 -20.04 10.61 -3.31
CA PHE A 53 -19.40 9.31 -3.45
C PHE A 53 -19.61 8.75 -4.87
N ALA A 54 -18.77 7.80 -5.27
CA ALA A 54 -18.88 7.11 -6.57
C ALA A 54 -20.27 6.47 -6.84
N THR A 55 -21.10 6.26 -5.82
CA THR A 55 -22.48 5.79 -5.94
C THR A 55 -23.49 6.91 -6.29
N SER A 56 -23.02 8.10 -6.67
CA SER A 56 -23.80 9.31 -7.00
C SER A 56 -24.75 9.79 -5.88
N SER A 57 -24.49 9.39 -4.63
CA SER A 57 -25.20 9.90 -3.46
C SER A 57 -24.40 11.04 -2.85
N LYS A 58 -24.93 12.26 -3.00
CA LYS A 58 -24.38 13.45 -2.34
C LYS A 58 -24.73 13.40 -0.86
N HIS A 59 -23.71 13.42 0.00
CA HIS A 59 -23.90 13.50 1.44
C HIS A 59 -23.49 14.88 1.92
N THR A 60 -24.30 15.44 2.81
CA THR A 60 -24.09 16.75 3.41
C THR A 60 -24.04 16.60 4.92
N ALA A 61 -23.10 17.29 5.57
CA ALA A 61 -23.02 17.35 7.01
C ALA A 61 -22.73 18.78 7.46
N THR A 62 -23.45 19.23 8.50
CA THR A 62 -23.38 20.61 8.99
C THR A 62 -22.82 20.64 10.40
N PHE A 63 -21.83 21.51 10.65
CA PHE A 63 -21.08 21.57 11.89
C PHE A 63 -20.98 23.00 12.42
N ARG A 64 -21.16 23.19 13.73
CA ARG A 64 -20.78 24.43 14.41
C ARG A 64 -19.35 24.32 14.92
N VAL A 65 -18.48 25.21 14.45
CA VAL A 65 -17.03 25.20 14.74
C VAL A 65 -16.54 26.55 15.20
N SER A 66 -15.37 26.56 15.85
CA SER A 66 -14.65 27.76 16.20
C SER A 66 -13.62 28.12 15.12
N SER A 67 -13.41 29.41 14.86
CA SER A 67 -12.35 29.95 14.02
C SER A 67 -10.92 29.60 14.50
N SER A 68 -10.78 28.99 15.68
CA SER A 68 -9.52 28.37 16.15
C SER A 68 -8.99 27.26 15.24
N ILE A 69 -9.83 26.67 14.37
CA ILE A 69 -9.37 25.68 13.36
C ILE A 69 -8.26 26.21 12.43
N ARG A 70 -8.11 27.54 12.31
CA ARG A 70 -7.04 28.20 11.56
C ARG A 70 -5.65 27.90 12.10
N GLU A 71 -5.53 27.64 13.40
CA GLU A 71 -4.25 27.32 14.05
C GLU A 71 -3.70 25.96 13.58
N ASN A 72 -4.61 25.04 13.23
CA ASN A 72 -4.30 23.65 12.92
C ASN A 72 -4.51 23.28 11.44
N SER A 73 -4.95 24.22 10.60
CA SER A 73 -5.17 24.04 9.16
C SER A 73 -4.83 25.31 8.39
N LYS A 74 -3.84 25.20 7.49
CA LYS A 74 -3.46 26.33 6.61
C LYS A 74 -4.52 26.64 5.57
N TYR A 75 -5.34 25.65 5.19
CA TYR A 75 -6.48 25.87 4.31
C TYR A 75 -7.48 26.83 4.96
N PHE A 76 -7.92 26.53 6.19
CA PHE A 76 -8.88 27.38 6.89
C PHE A 76 -8.27 28.74 7.26
N ASP A 77 -6.98 28.80 7.57
CA ASP A 77 -6.32 30.09 7.80
C ASP A 77 -6.40 31.00 6.57
N ARG A 78 -6.10 30.47 5.37
CA ARG A 78 -6.19 31.24 4.12
C ARG A 78 -7.64 31.60 3.77
N LEU A 79 -8.57 30.66 3.93
CA LEU A 79 -9.98 30.86 3.60
C LEU A 79 -10.63 31.95 4.47
N LEU A 80 -10.30 31.98 5.75
CA LEU A 80 -10.85 32.90 6.75
C LEU A 80 -10.01 34.19 6.90
N GLN A 81 -8.97 34.38 6.09
CA GLN A 81 -8.12 35.57 6.13
C GLN A 81 -8.85 36.78 5.50
N PRO A 82 -9.00 37.91 6.23
CA PRO A 82 -9.59 39.12 5.66
C PRO A 82 -8.74 39.67 4.49
N GLY A 83 -9.39 40.11 3.41
CA GLY A 83 -8.74 40.76 2.27
C GLY A 83 -8.10 39.83 1.23
N ARG A 84 -8.21 38.51 1.39
CA ARG A 84 -7.70 37.52 0.41
C ARG A 84 -8.80 36.86 -0.40
N PHE A 85 -9.90 36.52 0.26
CA PHE A 85 -11.07 35.86 -0.33
C PHE A 85 -12.36 36.58 0.12
N GLY A 86 -13.38 36.58 -0.74
CA GLY A 86 -14.66 37.22 -0.44
C GLY A 86 -15.37 36.57 0.76
N GLU A 87 -15.13 35.28 0.97
CA GLU A 87 -15.60 34.52 2.12
C GLU A 87 -15.08 35.10 3.44
N GLY A 88 -13.78 35.39 3.54
CA GLY A 88 -13.17 35.96 4.76
C GLY A 88 -13.68 37.36 5.10
N GLU A 89 -13.90 38.20 4.09
CA GLU A 89 -14.52 39.53 4.27
C GLU A 89 -15.99 39.42 4.69
N GLY A 90 -16.76 38.54 4.05
CA GLY A 90 -18.16 38.29 4.38
C GLY A 90 -18.32 37.81 5.82
N ILE A 91 -17.49 36.86 6.25
CA ILE A 91 -17.49 36.35 7.63
C ILE A 91 -17.14 37.45 8.62
N SER A 92 -16.11 38.26 8.32
CA SER A 92 -15.69 39.36 9.20
C SER A 92 -16.78 40.42 9.36
N ALA A 93 -17.48 40.77 8.28
CA ALA A 93 -18.59 41.71 8.30
C ALA A 93 -19.80 41.17 9.09
N GLN A 94 -20.11 39.89 8.93
CA GLN A 94 -21.19 39.23 9.67
C GLN A 94 -20.84 39.09 11.16
N HIS A 95 -19.59 38.77 11.50
CA HIS A 95 -19.10 38.77 12.89
C HIS A 95 -19.22 40.15 13.54
N ALA A 96 -18.94 41.23 12.82
CA ALA A 96 -19.12 42.59 13.34
C ALA A 96 -20.59 42.87 13.69
N ARG A 97 -21.52 42.48 12.81
CA ARG A 97 -22.97 42.64 13.04
C ARG A 97 -23.47 41.80 14.22
N LEU A 98 -23.04 40.55 14.34
CA LEU A 98 -23.48 39.65 15.40
C LEU A 98 -22.99 40.10 16.79
N ARG A 99 -21.80 40.71 16.87
CA ARG A 99 -21.27 41.27 18.14
C ARG A 99 -22.02 42.50 18.62
N GLU A 100 -22.74 43.21 17.75
CA GLU A 100 -23.62 44.31 18.15
C GLU A 100 -24.93 43.80 18.76
N GLN A 101 -25.39 42.62 18.33
CA GLN A 101 -26.69 42.05 18.71
C GLN A 101 -26.60 41.10 19.91
N TYR A 102 -25.50 40.35 20.02
CA TYR A 102 -25.32 39.32 21.04
C TYR A 102 -24.11 39.61 21.94
N LYS A 103 -24.23 39.30 23.24
CA LYS A 103 -23.14 39.48 24.21
C LYS A 103 -22.00 38.47 24.03
N SER A 104 -22.32 37.28 23.54
CA SER A 104 -21.39 36.17 23.31
C SER A 104 -21.76 35.44 22.03
N MET A 105 -20.75 34.95 21.30
CA MET A 105 -20.97 34.13 20.09
C MET A 105 -21.61 32.77 20.39
N ALA A 106 -21.61 32.34 21.66
CA ALA A 106 -22.31 31.13 22.09
C ALA A 106 -23.85 31.29 22.03
N ASP A 107 -24.34 32.51 22.29
CA ASP A 107 -25.78 32.81 22.38
C ASP A 107 -26.44 33.01 21.00
N VAL A 108 -25.62 33.07 19.94
CA VAL A 108 -26.09 33.26 18.56
C VAL A 108 -26.72 31.95 18.06
N PRO A 109 -27.97 31.99 17.53
CA PRO A 109 -28.57 30.84 16.86
C PRO A 109 -27.71 30.38 15.67
N ALA A 110 -27.59 29.07 15.47
CA ALA A 110 -26.73 28.53 14.42
C ALA A 110 -27.13 28.97 12.99
N GLU A 111 -28.41 29.32 12.78
CA GLU A 111 -28.93 29.83 11.50
C GLU A 111 -28.43 31.23 11.14
N GLU A 112 -28.02 32.03 12.14
CA GLU A 112 -27.54 33.40 11.94
C GLU A 112 -26.01 33.49 11.84
N LEU A 113 -25.31 32.38 12.13
CA LEU A 113 -23.86 32.31 12.03
C LEU A 113 -23.39 32.34 10.56
N PRO A 114 -22.16 32.84 10.30
CA PRO A 114 -21.58 32.76 8.96
C PRO A 114 -21.43 31.32 8.50
N ILE A 115 -21.86 31.06 7.26
CA ILE A 115 -21.86 29.73 6.66
C ILE A 115 -20.70 29.62 5.68
N VAL A 116 -19.88 28.59 5.86
CA VAL A 116 -18.81 28.21 4.93
C VAL A 116 -19.15 26.86 4.32
N ARG A 117 -19.24 26.82 2.99
CA ARG A 117 -19.52 25.60 2.24
C ARG A 117 -18.24 25.02 1.69
N VAL A 118 -17.97 23.75 2.00
CA VAL A 118 -16.86 23.00 1.43
C VAL A 118 -17.40 21.87 0.58
N GLN A 119 -16.93 21.81 -0.65
CA GLN A 119 -17.21 20.71 -1.57
C GLN A 119 -15.99 19.81 -1.66
N ASP A 120 -16.26 18.51 -1.57
CA ASP A 120 -15.31 17.42 -1.73
C ASP A 120 -14.17 17.38 -0.69
N VAL A 121 -14.18 16.33 0.13
CA VAL A 121 -13.19 16.05 1.17
C VAL A 121 -12.01 15.20 0.69
N GLY A 122 -11.94 14.92 -0.62
CA GLY A 122 -10.87 14.15 -1.27
C GLY A 122 -11.29 12.73 -1.66
N ARG A 123 -10.34 11.98 -2.24
CA ARG A 123 -10.55 10.60 -2.74
C ARG A 123 -10.62 9.58 -1.58
N ILE A 124 -11.71 9.60 -0.83
CA ILE A 124 -11.98 8.67 0.28
C ILE A 124 -12.78 7.44 -0.16
N SER A 125 -12.78 6.37 0.64
CA SER A 125 -13.69 5.24 0.41
C SER A 125 -15.14 5.56 0.72
N THR A 126 -16.03 4.66 0.30
CA THR A 126 -17.36 4.58 0.87
C THR A 126 -17.26 4.39 2.38
N ILE A 127 -17.96 5.24 3.12
CA ILE A 127 -18.02 5.25 4.57
C ILE A 127 -19.48 5.18 5.01
N LYS A 128 -19.70 4.70 6.24
CA LYS A 128 -21.05 4.61 6.81
C LYS A 128 -21.69 5.98 7.04
N SER A 129 -20.87 6.98 7.37
CA SER A 129 -21.33 8.32 7.74
C SER A 129 -20.21 9.33 7.48
N LEU A 130 -20.47 10.27 6.58
CA LEU A 130 -19.61 11.44 6.36
C LEU A 130 -19.52 12.31 7.62
N SER A 131 -20.64 12.42 8.35
CA SER A 131 -20.72 13.20 9.57
C SER A 131 -19.76 12.69 10.64
N SER A 132 -19.65 11.39 10.85
CA SER A 132 -18.70 10.79 11.81
C SER A 132 -17.24 11.04 11.45
N LEU A 133 -16.86 10.89 10.17
CA LEU A 133 -15.48 11.14 9.73
C LEU A 133 -15.09 12.61 9.90
N CYS A 134 -15.98 13.52 9.51
CA CYS A 134 -15.76 14.95 9.66
C CYS A 134 -15.78 15.39 11.13
N THR A 135 -16.61 14.77 11.98
CA THR A 135 -16.60 14.98 13.42
C THR A 135 -15.22 14.64 14.00
N ASP A 136 -14.70 13.45 13.71
CA ASP A 136 -13.38 13.01 14.16
C ASP A 136 -12.27 13.97 13.71
N PHE A 137 -12.33 14.44 12.45
CA PHE A 137 -11.39 15.42 11.91
C PHE A 137 -11.46 16.76 12.63
N LEU A 138 -12.67 17.32 12.78
CA LEU A 138 -12.88 18.61 13.41
C LEU A 138 -12.57 18.56 14.91
N ASP A 139 -12.86 17.46 15.61
CA ASP A 139 -12.46 17.25 17.00
C ASP A 139 -10.94 17.34 17.16
N ILE A 140 -10.18 16.71 16.27
CA ILE A 140 -8.71 16.79 16.28
C ILE A 140 -8.23 18.24 16.07
N LEU A 141 -8.84 18.98 15.14
CA LEU A 141 -8.49 20.39 14.91
C LEU A 141 -8.79 21.30 16.11
N HIS A 142 -9.81 20.95 16.92
CA HIS A 142 -10.13 21.67 18.16
C HIS A 142 -9.36 21.12 19.38
N GLY A 143 -8.42 20.18 19.18
CA GLY A 143 -7.64 19.57 20.27
C GLY A 143 -8.46 18.63 21.16
N ARG A 144 -9.65 18.22 20.73
CA ARG A 144 -10.53 17.28 21.43
C ARG A 144 -10.12 15.83 21.18
N GLU A 145 -10.73 14.92 21.93
CA GLU A 145 -10.47 13.48 21.79
C GLU A 145 -11.54 12.83 20.91
N LEU A 146 -11.11 11.86 20.09
CA LEU A 146 -12.03 11.01 19.35
C LEU A 146 -12.92 10.21 20.31
N GLN A 147 -14.16 9.97 19.91
CA GLN A 147 -15.14 9.22 20.70
C GLN A 147 -14.70 7.76 20.94
N GLN A 148 -14.08 7.12 19.94
CA GLN A 148 -13.67 5.71 20.01
C GLN A 148 -12.25 5.46 19.46
N PRO A 149 -11.19 5.72 20.25
CA PRO A 149 -9.81 5.42 19.85
C PRO A 149 -9.39 3.98 20.19
N PRO A 150 -8.55 3.32 19.37
CA PRO A 150 -8.11 3.73 18.04
C PRO A 150 -9.22 3.51 16.98
N PRO A 151 -9.36 4.42 16.00
CA PRO A 151 -10.31 4.22 14.91
C PRO A 151 -9.89 3.02 14.04
N PRO A 152 -10.83 2.41 13.30
CA PRO A 152 -10.50 1.42 12.28
C PRO A 152 -9.47 1.96 11.27
N VAL A 153 -8.59 1.10 10.76
CA VAL A 153 -7.52 1.49 9.81
C VAL A 153 -8.06 2.22 8.57
N ALA A 154 -9.21 1.80 8.05
CA ALA A 154 -9.86 2.49 6.92
C ALA A 154 -10.27 3.93 7.28
N ASN A 155 -10.84 4.14 8.47
CA ASN A 155 -11.21 5.48 8.94
C ASN A 155 -9.96 6.33 9.17
N LEU A 156 -8.89 5.75 9.70
CA LEU A 156 -7.61 6.45 9.86
C LEU A 156 -6.99 6.86 8.51
N ALA A 157 -7.08 6.01 7.48
CA ALA A 157 -6.64 6.33 6.13
C ALA A 157 -7.50 7.43 5.50
N ASN A 158 -8.84 7.34 5.60
CA ASN A 158 -9.74 8.40 5.16
C ASN A 158 -9.47 9.72 5.91
N LEU A 159 -9.21 9.68 7.21
CA LEU A 159 -8.86 10.85 8.00
C LEU A 159 -7.56 11.50 7.54
N ALA A 160 -6.55 10.70 7.15
CA ALA A 160 -5.31 11.22 6.58
C ALA A 160 -5.54 11.92 5.22
N ILE A 161 -6.42 11.37 4.37
CA ILE A 161 -6.81 11.98 3.09
C ILE A 161 -7.53 13.31 3.31
N VAL A 162 -8.50 13.35 4.24
CA VAL A 162 -9.21 14.58 4.60
C VAL A 162 -8.22 15.61 5.16
N ALA A 163 -7.31 15.20 6.05
CA ALA A 163 -6.32 16.11 6.62
C ALA A 163 -5.35 16.69 5.59
N ASP A 164 -4.97 15.92 4.57
CA ASP A 164 -4.17 16.42 3.44
C ASP A 164 -4.95 17.43 2.60
N ARG A 165 -6.21 17.13 2.28
CA ARG A 165 -7.10 18.04 1.54
C ARG A 165 -7.24 19.41 2.19
N PHE A 166 -7.26 19.44 3.53
CA PHE A 166 -7.37 20.66 4.33
C PHE A 166 -6.03 21.20 4.85
N ASP A 167 -4.88 20.71 4.35
CA ASP A 167 -3.53 21.14 4.78
C ASP A 167 -3.40 21.19 6.32
N ALA A 168 -3.78 20.07 6.94
CA ALA A 168 -3.91 19.86 8.39
C ALA A 168 -3.27 18.53 8.85
N LEU A 169 -2.38 17.95 8.04
CA LEU A 169 -1.67 16.70 8.36
C LEU A 169 -0.89 16.79 9.67
N ASP A 170 -0.26 17.93 9.96
CA ASP A 170 0.56 18.11 11.17
C ASP A 170 -0.26 17.95 12.47
N ALA A 171 -1.52 18.42 12.47
CA ALA A 171 -2.43 18.30 13.60
C ALA A 171 -2.82 16.83 13.85
N VAL A 172 -3.21 16.12 12.78
CA VAL A 172 -3.56 14.70 12.83
C VAL A 172 -2.35 13.84 13.19
N ARG A 173 -1.17 14.12 12.61
CA ARG A 173 0.09 13.46 12.94
C ARG A 173 0.44 13.61 14.41
N SER A 174 0.35 14.83 14.93
CA SER A 174 0.61 15.13 16.35
C SER A 174 -0.37 14.41 17.28
N TYR A 175 -1.64 14.31 16.91
CA TYR A 175 -2.66 13.57 17.64
C TYR A 175 -2.38 12.06 17.65
N VAL A 176 -2.17 11.47 16.47
CA VAL A 176 -1.88 10.04 16.27
C VAL A 176 -0.65 9.60 17.05
N ARG A 177 0.41 10.44 17.04
CA ARG A 177 1.64 10.21 17.81
C ARG A 177 1.41 10.29 19.32
N ARG A 178 0.74 11.34 19.82
CA ARG A 178 0.42 11.48 21.26
C ARG A 178 -0.39 10.30 21.79
N LYS A 179 -1.43 9.90 21.05
CA LYS A 179 -2.35 8.82 21.43
C LYS A 179 -1.80 7.44 21.10
N LYS A 180 -0.62 7.35 20.47
CA LYS A 180 0.06 6.10 20.09
C LYS A 180 -0.87 5.17 19.29
N ILE A 181 -1.68 5.73 18.39
CA ILE A 181 -2.75 5.01 17.69
C ILE A 181 -2.19 3.83 16.88
N MET A 182 -1.11 4.04 16.13
CA MET A 182 -0.50 2.98 15.32
C MET A 182 0.02 1.82 16.19
N ARG A 183 0.67 2.14 17.31
CA ARG A 183 1.09 1.13 18.31
C ARG A 183 -0.09 0.37 18.91
N ALA A 184 -1.22 1.04 19.13
CA ALA A 184 -2.44 0.39 19.62
C ALA A 184 -3.05 -0.56 18.57
N ILE A 185 -3.02 -0.18 17.29
CA ILE A 185 -3.45 -1.03 16.18
C ILE A 185 -2.54 -2.27 16.05
N ASP A 186 -1.22 -2.08 16.10
CA ASP A 186 -0.27 -3.19 16.05
C ASP A 186 -0.38 -4.11 17.27
N GLY A 187 -0.59 -3.55 18.46
CA GLY A 187 -0.81 -4.33 19.68
C GLY A 187 -2.05 -5.25 19.62
N LYS A 188 -3.06 -4.88 18.83
CA LYS A 188 -4.25 -5.71 18.56
C LYS A 188 -4.07 -6.67 17.38
N THR A 189 -3.05 -6.48 16.54
CA THR A 189 -2.83 -7.27 15.33
C THR A 189 -1.84 -8.41 15.63
N THR A 190 -2.32 -9.66 15.65
CA THR A 190 -1.43 -10.82 15.80
C THR A 190 -0.55 -11.00 14.56
N ALA A 191 0.62 -11.64 14.69
CA ALA A 191 1.50 -11.91 13.55
C ALA A 191 0.80 -12.73 12.44
N LYS A 192 -0.08 -13.67 12.81
CA LYS A 192 -0.91 -14.43 11.85
C LYS A 192 -1.89 -13.52 11.11
N ALA A 193 -2.57 -12.62 11.83
CA ALA A 193 -3.50 -11.68 11.22
C ALA A 193 -2.77 -10.67 10.32
N ASP A 194 -1.59 -10.21 10.74
CA ASP A 194 -0.75 -9.32 9.96
C ASP A 194 -0.30 -9.99 8.66
N ASN A 195 0.19 -11.23 8.70
CA ASN A 195 0.56 -11.99 7.50
C ASN A 195 -0.63 -12.25 6.56
N ALA A 196 -1.87 -12.31 7.09
CA ALA A 196 -3.08 -12.51 6.31
C ALA A 196 -3.78 -11.23 5.83
N LEU A 197 -3.18 -10.04 6.02
CA LEU A 197 -3.74 -8.78 5.53
C LEU A 197 -3.94 -8.80 3.99
N SER A 198 -5.11 -8.32 3.55
CA SER A 198 -5.40 -8.05 2.14
C SER A 198 -4.54 -6.91 1.61
N GLU A 199 -4.45 -6.82 0.28
CA GLU A 199 -3.80 -5.71 -0.42
C GLU A 199 -4.34 -4.36 0.04
N GLU A 200 -5.68 -4.20 0.03
CA GLU A 200 -6.33 -2.96 0.44
C GLU A 200 -5.92 -2.52 1.86
N ARG A 201 -5.85 -3.46 2.81
CA ARG A 201 -5.44 -3.15 4.18
C ARG A 201 -3.95 -2.76 4.27
N ALA A 202 -3.09 -3.40 3.48
CA ALA A 202 -1.68 -3.04 3.42
C ALA A 202 -1.48 -1.64 2.79
N ARG A 203 -2.22 -1.34 1.72
CA ARG A 203 -2.27 -0.04 1.06
C ARG A 203 -2.77 1.07 2.00
N GLN A 204 -3.84 0.83 2.77
CA GLN A 204 -4.34 1.77 3.78
C GLN A 204 -3.28 2.07 4.85
N ARG A 205 -2.59 1.04 5.39
CA ARG A 205 -1.52 1.24 6.38
C ARG A 205 -0.34 2.00 5.78
N LEU A 206 0.03 1.72 4.53
CA LEU A 206 1.12 2.42 3.85
C LEU A 206 0.78 3.89 3.56
N LEU A 207 -0.45 4.20 3.13
CA LEU A 207 -0.90 5.58 2.95
C LEU A 207 -0.82 6.36 4.27
N VAL A 208 -1.35 5.78 5.36
CA VAL A 208 -1.27 6.39 6.69
C VAL A 208 0.18 6.63 7.08
N ALA A 209 1.08 5.69 6.81
CA ALA A 209 2.50 5.83 7.10
C ALA A 209 3.16 6.95 6.31
N ALA A 210 2.84 7.07 5.03
CA ALA A 210 3.39 8.09 4.14
C ALA A 210 2.90 9.51 4.48
N MET A 211 1.63 9.65 4.91
CA MET A 211 1.05 10.96 5.22
C MET A 211 1.34 11.41 6.68
N LEU A 212 1.44 10.45 7.61
CA LEU A 212 1.60 10.71 9.04
C LEU A 212 3.01 10.35 9.58
N ASP A 213 3.98 10.15 8.70
CA ASP A 213 5.40 9.90 9.01
C ASP A 213 5.66 8.72 9.96
N ASP A 214 5.03 7.56 9.72
CA ASP A 214 5.36 6.34 10.48
C ASP A 214 6.39 5.48 9.74
N GLU A 215 7.61 5.51 10.26
CA GLU A 215 8.75 4.81 9.66
C GLU A 215 8.55 3.29 9.55
N ARG A 216 7.93 2.68 10.56
CA ARG A 216 7.80 1.22 10.66
C ARG A 216 6.79 0.70 9.65
N TRP A 217 5.64 1.34 9.57
CA TRP A 217 4.62 0.99 8.60
C TRP A 217 5.08 1.31 7.17
N MET A 218 5.82 2.42 6.98
CA MET A 218 6.36 2.79 5.68
C MET A 218 7.25 1.67 5.14
N GLU A 219 8.29 1.26 5.86
CA GLU A 219 9.22 0.22 5.40
C GLU A 219 8.54 -1.14 5.26
N LYS A 220 7.74 -1.55 6.25
CA LYS A 220 7.11 -2.87 6.29
C LYS A 220 6.08 -3.07 5.18
N TYR A 221 5.15 -2.12 5.01
CA TYR A 221 4.04 -2.31 4.06
C TYR A 221 4.47 -2.02 2.62
N SER A 222 5.42 -1.10 2.39
CA SER A 222 6.03 -0.94 1.06
C SER A 222 6.77 -2.21 0.62
N ALA A 223 7.59 -2.80 1.50
CA ALA A 223 8.26 -4.08 1.21
C ALA A 223 7.24 -5.18 0.91
N ARG A 224 6.15 -5.24 1.67
CA ARG A 224 5.08 -6.22 1.43
C ARG A 224 4.42 -6.07 0.06
N LEU A 225 4.08 -4.84 -0.35
CA LEU A 225 3.48 -4.57 -1.65
C LEU A 225 4.42 -5.01 -2.79
N ILE A 226 5.70 -4.64 -2.68
CA ILE A 226 6.77 -5.04 -3.62
C ILE A 226 6.85 -6.56 -3.71
N MET A 227 6.93 -7.25 -2.58
CA MET A 227 7.14 -8.70 -2.53
C MET A 227 5.93 -9.48 -3.05
N LYS A 228 4.72 -9.07 -2.70
CA LYS A 228 3.46 -9.74 -3.08
C LYS A 228 3.03 -9.49 -4.53
N GLY A 229 3.59 -8.47 -5.20
CA GLY A 229 3.20 -8.10 -6.56
C GLY A 229 1.92 -7.28 -6.63
N TRP A 230 1.64 -6.51 -5.57
CA TRP A 230 0.47 -5.65 -5.47
C TRP A 230 0.77 -4.22 -5.94
N VAL A 231 1.57 -4.08 -6.99
CA VAL A 231 2.10 -2.79 -7.50
C VAL A 231 1.95 -2.73 -9.01
N GLY A 232 1.94 -1.51 -9.57
CA GLY A 232 1.92 -1.30 -11.03
C GLY A 232 0.56 -1.56 -11.69
N ARG A 233 -0.52 -1.53 -10.90
CA ARG A 233 -1.90 -1.59 -11.40
C ARG A 233 -2.33 -0.21 -11.92
N GLU A 234 -3.10 -0.17 -13.00
CA GLU A 234 -3.83 1.02 -13.41
C GLU A 234 -5.07 1.23 -12.51
N VAL A 235 -5.24 2.47 -12.05
CA VAL A 235 -6.21 2.84 -11.00
C VAL A 235 -7.16 3.88 -11.55
N GLU A 236 -8.45 3.71 -11.25
CA GLU A 236 -9.45 4.70 -11.63
C GLU A 236 -9.40 5.90 -10.67
N VAL A 237 -9.66 7.11 -11.19
CA VAL A 237 -9.63 8.35 -10.39
C VAL A 237 -10.68 8.33 -9.27
N THR A 238 -11.76 7.56 -9.45
CA THR A 238 -12.84 7.35 -8.46
C THR A 238 -12.43 6.48 -7.28
N GLU A 239 -11.35 5.70 -7.42
CA GLU A 239 -10.86 4.84 -6.34
C GLU A 239 -10.20 5.68 -5.23
N PRO A 240 -10.29 5.23 -3.98
CA PRO A 240 -9.65 5.90 -2.85
C PRO A 240 -8.14 6.09 -3.04
N LEU A 241 -7.58 7.15 -2.45
CA LEU A 241 -6.18 7.55 -2.64
C LEU A 241 -5.16 6.45 -2.33
N TRP A 242 -5.46 5.48 -1.45
CA TRP A 242 -4.50 4.40 -1.17
C TRP A 242 -4.29 3.42 -2.33
N TRP A 243 -5.14 3.45 -3.36
CA TRP A 243 -4.89 2.73 -4.60
C TRP A 243 -3.85 3.43 -5.48
N ASP A 244 -3.68 4.74 -5.32
CA ASP A 244 -2.75 5.58 -6.08
C ASP A 244 -1.91 6.41 -5.10
N LEU A 245 -0.87 5.76 -4.55
CA LEU A 245 -0.10 6.31 -3.43
C LEU A 245 0.63 7.61 -3.82
N PRO A 246 0.54 8.67 -2.99
CA PRO A 246 1.04 10.00 -3.35
C PRO A 246 2.57 10.06 -3.42
N SER A 247 3.10 11.20 -3.87
CA SER A 247 4.54 11.49 -3.93
C SER A 247 5.33 10.58 -4.88
N ARG A 248 4.71 10.09 -5.95
CA ARG A 248 5.25 9.06 -6.86
C ARG A 248 5.72 7.77 -6.15
N LEU A 249 5.07 7.42 -5.04
CA LEU A 249 5.44 6.24 -4.27
C LEU A 249 5.01 4.97 -5.03
N GLU A 250 3.83 4.98 -5.67
CA GLU A 250 3.34 3.82 -6.44
C GLU A 250 4.31 3.40 -7.55
N GLU A 251 4.80 4.36 -8.35
CA GLU A 251 5.75 4.10 -9.44
C GLU A 251 7.10 3.61 -8.90
N GLU A 252 7.56 4.13 -7.75
CA GLU A 252 8.78 3.66 -7.11
C GLU A 252 8.65 2.19 -6.67
N LEU A 253 7.53 1.81 -6.06
CA LEU A 253 7.32 0.43 -5.61
C LEU A 253 7.24 -0.55 -6.80
N ALA A 254 6.57 -0.14 -7.88
CA ALA A 254 6.54 -0.91 -9.12
C ALA A 254 7.95 -1.06 -9.71
N HIS A 255 8.70 0.04 -9.81
CA HIS A 255 10.07 0.01 -10.33
C HIS A 255 11.01 -0.85 -9.49
N ARG A 256 10.92 -0.76 -8.15
CA ARG A 256 11.69 -1.62 -7.23
C ARG A 256 11.40 -3.08 -7.46
N ARG A 257 10.13 -3.45 -7.63
CA ARG A 257 9.73 -4.82 -7.91
C ARG A 257 10.37 -5.32 -9.21
N ASP A 258 10.29 -4.54 -10.29
CA ASP A 258 10.87 -4.92 -11.58
C ASP A 258 12.38 -5.15 -11.48
N CYS A 259 13.10 -4.25 -10.82
CA CYS A 259 14.53 -4.39 -10.55
C CYS A 259 14.87 -5.65 -9.74
N ILE A 260 14.05 -6.01 -8.75
CA ILE A 260 14.25 -7.24 -7.96
C ILE A 260 14.00 -8.48 -8.84
N LEU A 261 12.94 -8.49 -9.64
CA LEU A 261 12.65 -9.59 -10.57
C LEU A 261 13.76 -9.76 -11.60
N GLU A 262 14.25 -8.66 -12.17
CA GLU A 262 15.40 -8.64 -13.07
C GLU A 262 16.67 -9.18 -12.39
N THR A 263 16.88 -8.83 -11.11
CA THR A 263 17.99 -9.36 -10.31
C THR A 263 17.89 -10.88 -10.14
N VAL A 264 16.71 -11.40 -9.81
CA VAL A 264 16.45 -12.85 -9.71
C VAL A 264 16.64 -13.53 -11.06
N GLN A 265 16.20 -12.92 -12.16
CA GLN A 265 16.41 -13.42 -13.51
C GLN A 265 17.89 -13.42 -13.91
N SER A 266 18.66 -12.39 -13.52
CA SER A 266 20.10 -12.31 -13.80
C SER A 266 20.87 -13.47 -13.17
N LEU A 267 20.43 -13.97 -12.00
CA LEU A 267 21.03 -15.13 -11.33
C LEU A 267 20.83 -16.40 -12.16
N GLN A 268 19.63 -16.60 -12.72
CA GLN A 268 19.36 -17.69 -13.65
C GLN A 268 20.22 -17.58 -14.90
N THR A 269 20.30 -16.39 -15.51
CA THR A 269 21.11 -16.12 -16.69
C THR A 269 22.59 -16.40 -16.43
N PHE A 270 23.11 -16.00 -15.27
CA PHE A 270 24.49 -16.26 -14.87
C PHE A 270 24.82 -17.76 -14.88
N PHE A 271 23.98 -18.58 -14.24
CA PHE A 271 24.21 -20.03 -14.23
C PHE A 271 24.13 -20.63 -15.63
N LEU A 272 23.11 -20.27 -16.43
CA LEU A 272 22.99 -20.77 -17.80
C LEU A 272 24.20 -20.35 -18.66
N ALA A 273 24.65 -19.10 -18.56
CA ALA A 273 25.81 -18.59 -19.27
C ALA A 273 27.09 -19.35 -18.88
N GLN A 274 27.28 -19.61 -17.59
CA GLN A 274 28.44 -20.35 -17.07
C GLN A 274 28.56 -21.76 -17.68
N TYR A 275 27.45 -22.50 -17.80
CA TYR A 275 27.45 -23.87 -18.33
C TYR A 275 27.27 -23.98 -19.85
N THR A 276 26.86 -22.90 -20.52
CA THR A 276 26.86 -22.79 -22.00
C THR A 276 28.14 -22.17 -22.54
N SER A 277 28.97 -21.61 -21.66
CA SER A 277 30.31 -21.13 -22.01
C SER A 277 31.20 -22.29 -22.48
N ARG A 278 32.28 -21.96 -23.19
CA ARG A 278 33.31 -22.94 -23.57
C ARG A 278 34.24 -23.30 -22.40
N GLU A 279 34.04 -22.72 -21.23
CA GLU A 279 34.89 -22.93 -20.06
C GLU A 279 34.37 -24.10 -19.22
N ARG A 280 35.27 -25.03 -18.89
CA ARG A 280 34.96 -26.19 -18.06
C ARG A 280 34.62 -25.78 -16.63
N GLN A 281 33.44 -26.15 -16.16
CA GLN A 281 32.93 -25.83 -14.82
C GLN A 281 33.25 -26.91 -13.80
N CYS A 282 33.22 -28.17 -14.21
CA CYS A 282 33.69 -29.28 -13.39
C CYS A 282 35.22 -29.21 -13.24
N LYS A 283 35.69 -28.93 -12.01
CA LYS A 283 37.12 -28.81 -11.67
C LYS A 283 37.74 -30.11 -11.14
N LEU A 284 37.01 -31.22 -11.14
CA LEU A 284 37.48 -32.50 -10.60
C LEU A 284 38.52 -33.19 -11.49
N GLY A 285 38.58 -32.85 -12.78
CA GLY A 285 39.65 -33.29 -13.68
C GLY A 285 39.52 -34.72 -14.22
N TYR A 286 38.39 -35.40 -13.97
CA TYR A 286 38.09 -36.71 -14.54
C TYR A 286 37.80 -36.65 -16.05
N ASP A 287 37.97 -37.76 -16.76
CA ASP A 287 37.60 -37.88 -18.18
C ASP A 287 36.10 -37.66 -18.42
N SER A 288 35.28 -37.89 -17.40
CA SER A 288 33.84 -37.63 -17.39
C SER A 288 33.46 -36.17 -17.04
N SER A 289 34.42 -35.28 -16.80
CA SER A 289 34.16 -33.87 -16.43
C SER A 289 33.37 -33.10 -17.52
N PRO A 290 33.67 -33.23 -18.83
CA PRO A 290 32.87 -32.57 -19.88
C PRO A 290 31.41 -33.07 -19.92
N GLN A 291 31.20 -34.35 -19.67
CA GLN A 291 29.87 -34.97 -19.60
C GLN A 291 29.13 -34.49 -18.35
N CYS A 292 29.83 -34.25 -17.24
CA CYS A 292 29.27 -33.63 -16.05
C CYS A 292 28.71 -32.24 -16.35
N ASP A 293 29.46 -31.37 -17.02
CA ASP A 293 28.99 -30.01 -17.36
C ASP A 293 27.72 -30.05 -18.23
N SER A 294 27.69 -30.93 -19.24
CA SER A 294 26.52 -31.11 -20.12
C SER A 294 25.31 -31.66 -19.36
N PHE A 295 25.54 -32.63 -18.46
CA PHE A 295 24.50 -33.19 -17.58
C PHE A 295 23.90 -32.11 -16.66
N GLN A 296 24.76 -31.31 -16.02
CA GLN A 296 24.32 -30.22 -15.14
C GLN A 296 23.53 -29.16 -15.90
N LEU A 297 23.95 -28.78 -17.12
CA LEU A 297 23.18 -27.87 -17.97
C LEU A 297 21.77 -28.41 -18.26
N GLY A 298 21.66 -29.70 -18.60
CA GLY A 298 20.37 -30.35 -18.84
C GLY A 298 19.46 -30.34 -17.61
N GLU A 299 20.01 -30.66 -16.44
CA GLU A 299 19.28 -30.62 -15.17
C GLU A 299 18.85 -29.20 -14.79
N MET A 300 19.68 -28.19 -15.07
CA MET A 300 19.34 -26.78 -14.84
C MET A 300 18.20 -26.30 -15.73
N VAL A 301 18.25 -26.60 -17.02
CA VAL A 301 17.17 -26.28 -17.97
C VAL A 301 15.87 -26.95 -17.52
N ARG A 302 15.92 -28.25 -17.17
CA ARG A 302 14.77 -29.00 -16.65
C ARG A 302 14.21 -28.35 -15.37
N PHE A 303 15.08 -27.97 -14.44
CA PHE A 303 14.68 -27.37 -13.17
C PHE A 303 14.04 -25.99 -13.36
N PHE A 304 14.69 -25.07 -14.08
CA PHE A 304 14.15 -23.72 -14.29
C PHE A 304 12.86 -23.72 -15.10
N SER A 305 12.71 -24.63 -16.07
CA SER A 305 11.44 -24.81 -16.76
C SER A 305 10.34 -25.37 -15.85
N LYS A 306 10.66 -26.32 -14.95
CA LYS A 306 9.71 -26.83 -13.95
C LYS A 306 9.24 -25.74 -12.97
N VAL A 307 10.13 -24.84 -12.56
CA VAL A 307 9.81 -23.74 -11.64
C VAL A 307 9.05 -22.60 -12.33
N GLY A 308 9.07 -22.55 -13.67
CA GLY A 308 8.39 -21.53 -14.47
C GLY A 308 9.24 -20.28 -14.74
N MET A 309 10.57 -20.38 -14.58
CA MET A 309 11.51 -19.28 -14.83
C MET A 309 12.17 -19.36 -16.22
N LEU A 310 12.13 -20.52 -16.87
CA LEU A 310 12.71 -20.71 -18.21
C LEU A 310 11.67 -21.25 -19.18
N ARG A 311 11.41 -20.50 -20.24
CA ARG A 311 10.68 -20.96 -21.42
C ARG A 311 11.66 -21.12 -22.57
N LEU A 312 11.78 -22.32 -23.12
CA LEU A 312 12.56 -22.57 -24.33
C LEU A 312 11.72 -22.22 -25.55
N GLN A 313 12.22 -21.32 -26.38
CA GLN A 313 11.53 -20.85 -27.58
C GLN A 313 12.52 -20.85 -28.75
N GLY A 314 12.10 -21.41 -29.88
CA GLY A 314 12.93 -21.44 -31.09
C GLY A 314 13.01 -20.05 -31.72
N GLY A 315 14.21 -19.59 -32.05
CA GLY A 315 14.43 -18.27 -32.68
C GLY A 315 14.20 -18.22 -34.20
N ILE A 316 13.69 -19.29 -34.82
CA ILE A 316 13.51 -19.37 -36.28
C ILE A 316 12.31 -18.53 -36.75
N PHE A 317 11.28 -18.43 -35.92
CA PHE A 317 10.12 -17.57 -36.17
C PHE A 317 10.01 -16.56 -35.03
N ALA A 318 9.60 -15.32 -35.37
CA ALA A 318 9.22 -14.34 -34.38
C ALA A 318 7.93 -14.82 -33.69
N SER A 319 8.09 -15.52 -32.58
CA SER A 319 6.99 -15.75 -31.67
C SER A 319 6.61 -14.41 -31.05
N CYS A 320 5.52 -13.83 -31.54
CA CYS A 320 4.93 -12.64 -30.97
C CYS A 320 4.52 -12.90 -29.51
N GLU A 321 4.59 -11.83 -28.72
CA GLU A 321 4.27 -11.69 -27.28
C GLU A 321 5.47 -11.86 -26.34
N LEU A 322 5.93 -10.71 -25.82
CA LEU A 322 6.79 -10.64 -24.64
C LEU A 322 6.05 -11.30 -23.46
N PRO A 323 6.73 -12.11 -22.64
CA PRO A 323 6.09 -12.70 -21.47
C PRO A 323 5.66 -11.60 -20.50
N GLU A 324 4.44 -11.75 -19.96
CA GLU A 324 3.96 -10.86 -18.89
C GLU A 324 4.90 -10.93 -17.67
N PRO A 325 5.12 -9.81 -16.97
CA PRO A 325 5.89 -9.78 -15.74
C PRO A 325 5.33 -10.76 -14.70
N PHE A 326 6.21 -11.35 -13.88
CA PHE A 326 5.79 -12.23 -12.80
C PHE A 326 4.93 -11.47 -11.79
N THR A 327 3.68 -11.90 -11.59
CA THR A 327 2.71 -11.27 -10.67
C THR A 327 2.67 -11.92 -9.28
N GLY A 328 3.39 -13.03 -9.07
CA GLY A 328 3.35 -13.78 -7.81
C GLY A 328 4.22 -13.21 -6.68
N ASP A 329 4.21 -13.90 -5.55
CA ASP A 329 5.06 -13.56 -4.40
C ASP A 329 6.52 -13.94 -4.65
N ILE A 330 7.42 -12.97 -4.54
CA ILE A 330 8.87 -13.16 -4.73
C ILE A 330 9.44 -14.13 -3.68
N ALA A 331 8.91 -14.16 -2.45
CA ALA A 331 9.37 -15.10 -1.43
C ALA A 331 9.08 -16.55 -1.86
N ILE A 332 7.88 -16.81 -2.41
CA ILE A 332 7.51 -18.13 -2.95
C ILE A 332 8.39 -18.49 -4.15
N LEU A 333 8.73 -17.52 -5.00
CA LEU A 333 9.66 -17.74 -6.12
C LEU A 333 11.05 -18.18 -5.62
N LEU A 334 11.61 -17.48 -4.62
CA LEU A 334 12.89 -17.85 -4.01
C LEU A 334 12.82 -19.23 -3.33
N ASP A 335 11.72 -19.56 -2.66
CA ASP A 335 11.52 -20.88 -2.06
C ASP A 335 11.49 -22.01 -3.11
N LYS A 336 10.90 -21.77 -4.28
CA LYS A 336 10.97 -22.73 -5.40
C LYS A 336 12.40 -22.88 -5.91
N LEU A 337 13.17 -21.80 -6.01
CA LEU A 337 14.58 -21.84 -6.39
C LEU A 337 15.44 -22.62 -5.37
N ARG A 338 15.13 -22.53 -4.07
CA ARG A 338 15.80 -23.31 -3.01
C ARG A 338 15.57 -24.83 -3.13
N GLN A 339 14.56 -25.26 -3.90
CA GLN A 339 14.30 -26.68 -4.19
C GLN A 339 15.19 -27.25 -5.32
N ALA A 340 16.23 -26.52 -5.73
CA ALA A 340 17.21 -26.99 -6.72
C ALA A 340 17.75 -28.39 -6.36
N PRO A 341 17.73 -29.35 -7.30
CA PRO A 341 18.14 -30.71 -7.03
C PRO A 341 19.67 -30.84 -6.93
N GLU A 342 20.12 -31.90 -6.26
CA GLU A 342 21.54 -32.23 -6.10
C GLU A 342 21.94 -33.42 -6.98
N TYR A 343 21.36 -33.53 -8.18
CA TYR A 343 21.64 -34.66 -9.06
C TYR A 343 23.10 -34.66 -9.53
N GLN A 344 23.68 -35.85 -9.56
CA GLN A 344 25.05 -36.11 -9.98
C GLN A 344 25.03 -37.12 -11.12
N ILE A 345 25.99 -37.00 -12.04
CA ILE A 345 26.12 -37.93 -13.17
C ILE A 345 26.59 -39.32 -12.70
N ASP A 346 27.49 -39.36 -11.72
CA ASP A 346 28.03 -40.58 -11.11
C ASP A 346 28.51 -40.30 -9.67
N ARG A 347 29.06 -41.33 -9.00
CA ARG A 347 29.54 -41.25 -7.61
C ARG A 347 30.79 -40.38 -7.40
N PHE A 348 31.50 -40.04 -8.46
CA PHE A 348 32.75 -39.27 -8.41
C PHE A 348 32.50 -37.76 -8.53
N HIS A 349 31.31 -37.34 -8.98
CA HIS A 349 30.94 -35.92 -9.18
C HIS A 349 30.15 -35.33 -8.02
N ASN A 350 30.69 -35.47 -6.80
CA ASN A 350 30.12 -34.82 -5.62
C ASN A 350 30.27 -33.30 -5.73
N HIS A 351 29.23 -32.56 -5.35
CA HIS A 351 29.19 -31.09 -5.35
C HIS A 351 29.32 -30.38 -6.71
N CYS A 352 29.23 -31.11 -7.84
CA CYS A 352 29.11 -30.48 -9.16
C CYS A 352 27.73 -29.87 -9.44
N GLY A 353 26.73 -30.22 -8.62
CA GLY A 353 25.33 -29.83 -8.77
C GLY A 353 25.07 -28.34 -8.55
N ILE A 354 24.12 -27.77 -9.31
CA ILE A 354 23.74 -26.34 -9.20
C ILE A 354 23.32 -25.96 -7.76
N ARG A 355 22.70 -26.87 -7.01
CA ARG A 355 22.24 -26.63 -5.63
C ARG A 355 23.33 -26.01 -4.75
N THR A 356 24.53 -26.57 -4.78
CA THR A 356 25.65 -26.12 -3.94
C THR A 356 26.07 -24.68 -4.26
N LYS A 357 25.93 -24.27 -5.53
CA LYS A 357 26.32 -22.94 -6.01
C LYS A 357 25.21 -21.90 -5.85
N ILE A 358 23.95 -22.29 -6.05
CA ILE A 358 22.82 -21.34 -6.04
C ILE A 358 22.39 -20.97 -4.62
N LEU A 359 22.46 -21.89 -3.65
CA LEU A 359 21.98 -21.63 -2.28
C LEU A 359 22.66 -20.43 -1.60
N PRO A 360 24.00 -20.27 -1.62
CA PRO A 360 24.65 -19.09 -1.03
C PRO A 360 24.20 -17.76 -1.66
N LEU A 361 23.88 -17.77 -2.97
CA LEU A 361 23.39 -16.58 -3.68
C LEU A 361 21.93 -16.30 -3.34
N LEU A 362 21.11 -17.33 -3.16
CA LEU A 362 19.73 -17.18 -2.66
C LEU A 362 19.68 -16.70 -1.22
N ASP A 363 20.62 -17.11 -0.36
CA ASP A 363 20.73 -16.60 1.01
C ASP A 363 21.08 -15.10 1.02
N LEU A 364 22.00 -14.67 0.15
CA LEU A 364 22.32 -13.26 -0.06
C LEU A 364 21.10 -12.47 -0.54
N LEU A 365 20.37 -12.97 -1.54
CA LEU A 365 19.14 -12.34 -2.02
C LEU A 365 18.08 -12.27 -0.93
N SER A 366 17.93 -13.35 -0.14
CA SER A 366 16.97 -13.44 0.96
C SER A 366 17.28 -12.40 2.05
N GLU A 367 18.56 -12.13 2.34
CA GLU A 367 18.97 -11.06 3.26
C GLU A 367 18.66 -9.67 2.68
N ALA A 368 18.86 -9.47 1.37
CA ALA A 368 18.62 -8.20 0.69
C ALA A 368 17.13 -7.81 0.64
N ILE A 369 16.24 -8.77 0.31
CA ILE A 369 14.80 -8.51 0.14
C ILE A 369 14.10 -8.09 1.44
N LEU A 370 14.70 -8.32 2.60
CA LEU A 370 14.15 -7.86 3.88
C LEU A 370 14.15 -6.32 4.00
N HIS A 371 14.94 -5.64 3.17
CA HIS A 371 15.22 -4.21 3.26
C HIS A 371 14.93 -3.46 1.94
N VAL A 372 14.06 -4.02 1.08
CA VAL A 372 13.65 -3.38 -0.19
C VAL A 372 12.55 -2.33 0.00
N GLY A 373 11.94 -2.29 1.19
CA GLY A 373 10.93 -1.29 1.54
C GLY A 373 11.46 0.14 1.47
N THR A 374 10.52 1.07 1.39
CA THR A 374 10.78 2.51 1.41
C THR A 374 10.99 2.96 2.85
N CYS A 375 12.15 3.51 3.15
CA CYS A 375 12.48 4.10 4.44
C CYS A 375 11.98 5.55 4.46
N ALA A 376 11.18 5.92 5.47
CA ALA A 376 10.61 7.25 5.58
C ALA A 376 11.67 8.36 5.71
N GLU A 377 12.73 8.15 6.50
CA GLU A 377 13.81 9.15 6.66
C GLU A 377 14.54 9.42 5.33
N CYS A 378 14.97 8.37 4.63
CA CYS A 378 15.68 8.51 3.36
C CYS A 378 14.77 9.08 2.26
N TRP A 379 13.50 8.67 2.25
CA TRP A 379 12.51 9.16 1.30
C TRP A 379 12.23 10.66 1.44
N ALA A 380 12.16 11.16 2.68
CA ALA A 380 11.93 12.57 2.95
C ALA A 380 13.18 13.44 2.74
N ASN A 381 14.36 12.95 3.15
CA ASN A 381 15.56 13.79 3.25
C ASN A 381 16.53 13.66 2.06
N ASP A 382 16.53 12.55 1.32
CA ASP A 382 17.54 12.26 0.28
C ASP A 382 16.94 11.45 -0.88
N ARG A 383 15.78 11.89 -1.37
CA ARG A 383 15.02 11.17 -2.40
C ARG A 383 15.83 10.94 -3.68
N GLU A 384 16.56 11.94 -4.15
CA GLU A 384 17.29 11.87 -5.43
C GLU A 384 18.33 10.75 -5.46
N ASN A 385 19.01 10.50 -4.34
CA ASN A 385 20.01 9.43 -4.24
C ASN A 385 19.42 8.10 -3.76
N TYR A 386 18.32 8.15 -3.00
CA TYR A 386 17.67 6.98 -2.41
C TYR A 386 16.69 6.27 -3.35
N ALA A 387 15.86 7.03 -4.08
CA ALA A 387 14.85 6.48 -4.99
C ALA A 387 15.52 5.74 -6.15
N TRP A 388 15.04 4.55 -6.44
CA TRP A 388 15.62 3.69 -7.48
C TRP A 388 15.32 4.23 -8.87
N MET A 389 14.17 4.89 -9.05
CA MET A 389 13.81 5.53 -10.31
C MET A 389 14.71 6.72 -10.66
N ASP A 390 15.06 7.53 -9.65
CA ASP A 390 15.72 8.81 -9.87
C ASP A 390 17.27 8.68 -9.80
N ALA A 391 17.77 7.69 -9.05
CA ALA A 391 19.20 7.50 -8.87
C ALA A 391 19.92 6.94 -10.11
N LYS A 392 21.19 7.33 -10.27
CA LYS A 392 22.06 6.81 -11.33
C LYS A 392 22.32 5.31 -11.16
N ARG A 393 21.99 4.54 -12.20
CA ARG A 393 22.21 3.08 -12.25
C ARG A 393 23.70 2.74 -12.34
N PRO A 394 24.21 1.83 -11.51
CA PRO A 394 25.55 1.27 -11.69
C PRO A 394 25.64 0.46 -12.98
N ILE A 395 26.80 0.49 -13.64
CA ILE A 395 27.03 -0.34 -14.83
C ILE A 395 27.22 -1.80 -14.40
N LEU A 396 28.04 -2.04 -13.39
CA LEU A 396 28.40 -3.36 -12.91
C LEU A 396 28.29 -3.43 -11.39
N TRP A 397 27.55 -4.42 -10.89
CA TRP A 397 27.58 -4.83 -9.49
C TRP A 397 28.45 -6.07 -9.31
N ARG A 398 29.22 -6.13 -8.22
CA ARG A 398 30.05 -7.29 -7.86
C ARG A 398 29.69 -7.80 -6.49
N ARG A 399 29.55 -9.12 -6.35
CA ARG A 399 29.23 -9.80 -5.09
C ARG A 399 30.15 -9.38 -3.93
N GLY A 400 31.46 -9.23 -4.16
CA GLY A 400 32.43 -8.85 -3.12
C GLY A 400 32.18 -7.48 -2.49
N ALA A 401 31.44 -6.59 -3.16
CA ALA A 401 31.09 -5.27 -2.63
C ALA A 401 29.84 -5.30 -1.71
N PHE A 402 29.14 -6.43 -1.65
CA PHE A 402 27.87 -6.55 -0.93
C PHE A 402 28.09 -6.95 0.52
N ASN A 403 27.76 -6.04 1.44
CA ASN A 403 27.80 -6.33 2.87
C ASN A 403 26.68 -5.56 3.60
N LEU A 404 25.63 -6.24 4.02
CA LEU A 404 24.54 -5.61 4.79
C LEU A 404 24.83 -5.56 6.29
N ARG A 405 25.76 -6.38 6.75
CA ARG A 405 26.09 -6.53 8.16
C ARG A 405 26.92 -5.33 8.59
N THR A 406 26.57 -4.73 9.72
CA THR A 406 27.28 -3.59 10.36
C THR A 406 27.19 -2.25 9.63
N GLN A 407 26.37 -2.13 8.60
CA GLN A 407 26.19 -0.86 7.90
C GLN A 407 25.09 0.01 8.50
N ASP A 408 25.35 1.32 8.49
CA ASP A 408 24.31 2.35 8.64
C ASP A 408 23.21 2.15 7.58
N HIS A 409 21.98 2.50 7.94
CA HIS A 409 20.79 2.24 7.12
C HIS A 409 20.90 2.85 5.71
N ARG A 410 21.49 4.04 5.57
CA ARG A 410 21.71 4.68 4.25
C ARG A 410 22.62 3.86 3.35
N LYS A 411 23.74 3.35 3.91
CA LYS A 411 24.67 2.49 3.17
C LYS A 411 24.02 1.17 2.79
N ARG A 412 23.22 0.60 3.70
CA ARG A 412 22.44 -0.61 3.42
C ARG A 412 21.51 -0.41 2.24
N HIS A 413 20.74 0.68 2.23
CA HIS A 413 19.86 1.03 1.11
C HIS A 413 20.62 1.22 -0.20
N ALA A 414 21.76 1.92 -0.16
CA ALA A 414 22.61 2.09 -1.33
C ALA A 414 23.14 0.75 -1.86
N CYS A 415 23.62 -0.16 -1.00
CA CYS A 415 24.10 -1.47 -1.41
C CYS A 415 23.00 -2.32 -2.06
N ILE A 416 21.77 -2.29 -1.53
CA ILE A 416 20.63 -3.04 -2.09
C ILE A 416 20.21 -2.42 -3.42
N LYS A 417 20.09 -1.09 -3.48
CA LYS A 417 19.79 -0.37 -4.72
C LYS A 417 20.83 -0.69 -5.79
N ASP A 418 22.12 -0.63 -5.47
CA ASP A 418 23.18 -0.86 -6.44
C ASP A 418 23.15 -2.30 -6.95
N MET A 419 22.87 -3.27 -6.08
CA MET A 419 22.65 -4.67 -6.49
C MET A 419 21.45 -4.79 -7.43
N CYS A 420 20.33 -4.17 -7.08
CA CYS A 420 19.07 -4.37 -7.79
C CYS A 420 18.93 -3.54 -9.07
N THR A 421 19.62 -2.41 -9.18
CA THR A 421 19.49 -1.47 -10.31
C THR A 421 20.67 -1.53 -11.29
N ALA A 422 21.72 -2.30 -10.98
CA ALA A 422 22.87 -2.44 -11.87
C ALA A 422 22.48 -3.07 -13.22
N THR A 423 23.09 -2.57 -14.30
CA THR A 423 22.86 -3.11 -15.65
C THR A 423 23.41 -4.53 -15.79
N GLU A 424 24.58 -4.79 -15.22
CA GLU A 424 25.19 -6.12 -15.15
C GLU A 424 25.50 -6.51 -13.70
N ARG A 425 25.34 -7.79 -13.39
CA ARG A 425 25.58 -8.35 -12.05
C ARG A 425 26.55 -9.51 -12.16
N ASP A 426 27.73 -9.31 -11.57
CA ASP A 426 28.75 -10.33 -11.45
C ASP A 426 28.51 -11.16 -10.18
N TRP A 427 27.97 -12.35 -10.38
CA TRP A 427 27.63 -13.32 -9.34
C TRP A 427 28.77 -14.26 -8.98
N SER A 428 29.95 -14.13 -9.63
CA SER A 428 31.07 -15.06 -9.47
C SER A 428 31.73 -15.05 -8.09
#